data_AF-A0A6G2K9Q7-F1
#
_entry.id   AF-A0A6G2K9Q7-F1
#
_cell.length_a   1.000
_cell.length_b   1.000
_cell.length_c   1.000
_cell.angle_alpha   90.00
_cell.angle_beta   90.00
_cell.angle_gamma   90.00
#
_symmetry.space_group_name_H-M   'P 1'
#
loop_
_entity.id
_entity.type
_entity.pdbx_description
1 polymer ?
#
loop_
_entity_poly.entity_id
_entity_poly.type
_entity_poly.pdbx_seq_one_letter_code
_entity_poly.pdbx_strand_id
1 'polypeptide(L)'
;MMSDEQKAKSSRLRRQRGYNWEDLLVKRFNCVDGWSAFRLGSPSIGLPDVLAVNNDQSSIFVIEAKSGSKTSLSVPPNQIIRCQEWCNTLRAYQKRQVVLAFKFLSKKRIGTDRYRSRTLHEYYKIWDPAIEPSVCVCSYDGDVYTLADKVRTIIPLKDCQMPFQSQLNF
;
A
#
# COMPACT_ATOMS: atom_id res chain seq x y z
N MET A 1 -27.49 -9.32 12.30
CA MET A 1 -26.37 -8.63 12.98
C MET A 1 -25.23 -9.65 13.11
N MET A 2 -23.97 -9.31 12.78
CA MET A 2 -22.85 -10.28 12.92
C MET A 2 -22.50 -10.49 14.39
N SER A 3 -22.21 -11.73 14.78
CA SER A 3 -21.71 -12.02 16.13
C SER A 3 -20.30 -11.47 16.35
N ASP A 4 -19.89 -11.26 17.61
CA ASP A 4 -18.56 -10.72 17.91
C ASP A 4 -17.43 -11.67 17.50
N GLU A 5 -17.69 -12.98 17.57
CA GLU A 5 -16.78 -14.01 17.06
C GLU A 5 -16.57 -13.90 15.53
N GLN A 6 -17.65 -13.67 14.78
CA GLN A 6 -17.57 -13.44 13.33
C GLN A 6 -16.81 -12.14 13.00
N LYS A 7 -16.97 -11.07 13.79
CA LYS A 7 -16.21 -9.83 13.65
C LYS A 7 -14.72 -10.05 13.90
N ALA A 8 -14.36 -10.78 14.96
CA ALA A 8 -12.98 -11.11 15.31
C ALA A 8 -12.30 -11.93 14.22
N LYS A 9 -12.96 -12.98 13.73
CA LYS A 9 -12.47 -13.82 12.62
C LYS A 9 -12.24 -13.00 11.34
N SER A 10 -13.20 -12.14 10.98
CA SER A 10 -13.06 -11.23 9.83
C SER A 10 -11.89 -10.27 9.98
N SER A 11 -11.68 -9.71 11.18
CA SER A 11 -10.55 -8.84 11.50
C SER A 11 -9.21 -9.55 11.35
N ARG A 12 -9.08 -10.77 11.92
CA ARG A 12 -7.87 -11.60 11.80
C ARG A 12 -7.55 -11.93 10.35
N LEU A 13 -8.55 -12.34 9.56
CA LEU A 13 -8.37 -12.62 8.13
C LEU A 13 -7.95 -11.36 7.34
N ARG A 14 -8.49 -10.18 7.67
CA ARG A 14 -8.06 -8.92 7.04
C ARG A 14 -6.60 -8.61 7.38
N ARG A 15 -6.20 -8.79 8.64
CA ARG A 15 -4.83 -8.56 9.09
C ARG A 15 -3.84 -9.50 8.40
N GLN A 16 -4.16 -10.80 8.34
CA GLN A 16 -3.34 -11.78 7.62
C GLN A 16 -3.16 -11.42 6.14
N ARG A 17 -4.20 -10.89 5.48
CA ARG A 17 -4.09 -10.42 4.09
C ARG A 17 -3.21 -9.19 3.93
N GLY A 18 -3.17 -8.31 4.92
CA GLY A 18 -2.20 -7.19 4.97
C GLY A 18 -0.78 -7.73 5.06
N TYR A 19 -0.51 -8.57 6.05
CA TYR A 19 0.81 -9.17 6.26
C TYR A 19 1.31 -9.97 5.05
N ASN A 20 0.45 -10.78 4.45
CA ASN A 20 0.81 -11.52 3.23
C ASN A 20 1.11 -10.58 2.06
N TRP A 21 0.48 -9.40 2.00
CA TRP A 21 0.75 -8.43 0.95
C TRP A 21 2.11 -7.76 1.16
N GLU A 22 2.38 -7.32 2.38
CA GLU A 22 3.68 -6.77 2.79
C GLU A 22 4.81 -7.78 2.54
N ASP A 23 4.64 -9.03 2.96
CA ASP A 23 5.63 -10.10 2.78
C ASP A 23 5.88 -10.41 1.29
N LEU A 24 4.84 -10.36 0.45
CA LEU A 24 4.97 -10.55 -0.99
C LEU A 24 5.75 -9.41 -1.65
N LEU A 25 5.52 -8.16 -1.24
CA LEU A 25 6.29 -7.01 -1.73
C LEU A 25 7.77 -7.18 -1.40
N VAL A 26 8.08 -7.52 -0.14
CA VAL A 26 9.46 -7.75 0.31
C VAL A 26 10.12 -8.85 -0.50
N LYS A 27 9.47 -10.01 -0.66
CA LYS A 27 10.00 -11.11 -1.48
C LYS A 27 10.29 -10.67 -2.91
N ARG A 28 9.37 -9.93 -3.54
CA ARG A 28 9.52 -9.47 -4.92
C ARG A 28 10.67 -8.50 -5.10
N PHE A 29 10.86 -7.54 -4.19
CA PHE A 29 12.05 -6.67 -4.22
C PHE A 29 13.34 -7.47 -4.04
N ASN A 30 13.37 -8.40 -3.09
CA ASN A 30 14.56 -9.22 -2.79
C ASN A 30 14.91 -10.23 -3.90
N CYS A 31 14.07 -10.39 -4.93
CA CYS A 31 14.35 -11.17 -6.13
C CYS A 31 14.88 -10.32 -7.29
N VAL A 32 15.05 -9.01 -7.09
CA VAL A 32 15.64 -8.11 -8.08
C VAL A 32 17.04 -7.70 -7.62
N ASP A 33 18.02 -7.87 -8.48
CA ASP A 33 19.41 -7.51 -8.18
C ASP A 33 19.54 -6.03 -7.78
N GLY A 34 20.37 -5.79 -6.77
CA GLY A 34 20.61 -4.46 -6.19
C GLY A 34 19.52 -3.96 -5.24
N TRP A 35 18.37 -4.63 -5.13
CA TRP A 35 17.32 -4.28 -4.19
C TRP A 35 17.38 -5.09 -2.91
N SER A 36 17.14 -4.43 -1.78
CA SER A 36 16.92 -5.07 -0.47
C SER A 36 15.71 -4.46 0.19
N ALA A 37 14.76 -5.29 0.60
CA ALA A 37 13.51 -4.86 1.21
C ALA A 37 13.26 -5.54 2.55
N PHE A 38 12.62 -4.78 3.43
CA PHE A 38 12.34 -5.17 4.80
C PHE A 38 10.90 -4.80 5.14
N ARG A 39 10.18 -5.73 5.76
CA ARG A 39 8.91 -5.41 6.43
C ARG A 39 9.25 -4.83 7.80
N LEU A 40 8.76 -3.64 8.10
CA LEU A 40 9.06 -2.98 9.38
C LEU A 40 7.99 -3.23 10.46
N GLY A 41 6.93 -3.95 10.11
CA GLY A 41 6.04 -4.61 11.05
C GLY A 41 4.97 -3.72 11.69
N SER A 42 3.83 -4.34 12.03
CA SER A 42 2.66 -3.70 12.64
C SER A 42 2.58 -4.06 14.13
N PRO A 43 2.13 -3.17 15.06
CA PRO A 43 1.54 -1.85 14.87
C PRO A 43 2.46 -0.76 15.43
N SER A 44 3.66 -0.60 14.89
CA SER A 44 4.48 0.54 15.28
C SER A 44 3.84 1.82 14.73
N ILE A 45 3.60 2.79 15.61
CA ILE A 45 3.00 4.06 15.21
C ILE A 45 3.95 4.80 14.25
N GLY A 46 5.26 4.59 14.38
CA GLY A 46 6.30 5.35 13.67
C GLY A 46 6.94 4.71 12.44
N LEU A 47 6.65 3.45 12.04
CA LEU A 47 7.30 2.83 10.87
C LEU A 47 6.36 2.70 9.67
N PRO A 48 6.87 2.82 8.43
CA PRO A 48 6.12 2.42 7.22
C PRO A 48 5.93 0.90 7.19
N ASP A 49 5.12 0.40 6.27
CA ASP A 49 4.87 -1.05 6.19
C ASP A 49 6.11 -1.79 5.61
N VAL A 50 6.66 -1.26 4.51
CA VAL A 50 7.84 -1.82 3.82
C VAL A 50 8.84 -0.70 3.50
N LEU A 51 10.12 -1.00 3.69
CA LEU A 51 11.24 -0.19 3.23
C LEU A 51 12.01 -0.99 2.18
N ALA A 52 12.20 -0.45 0.99
CA ALA A 52 13.00 -1.07 -0.07
C ALA A 52 14.10 -0.10 -0.51
N VAL A 53 15.35 -0.56 -0.46
CA VAL A 53 16.55 0.22 -0.76
C VAL A 53 17.30 -0.38 -1.93
N ASN A 54 17.92 0.48 -2.73
CA ASN A 54 18.90 0.13 -3.73
C ASN A 54 20.08 1.11 -3.58
N ASN A 55 21.20 0.62 -3.03
CA ASN A 55 22.35 1.47 -2.70
C ASN A 55 23.09 1.90 -3.97
N ASP A 56 23.21 1.03 -4.97
CA ASP A 56 23.91 1.30 -6.23
C ASP A 56 23.23 2.42 -7.01
N GLN A 57 21.90 2.48 -6.98
CA GLN A 57 21.09 3.51 -7.61
C GLN A 57 20.74 4.67 -6.66
N SER A 58 21.31 4.70 -5.45
CA SER A 58 20.99 5.68 -4.40
C SER A 58 19.47 5.93 -4.25
N SER A 59 18.70 4.84 -4.26
CA SER A 59 17.24 4.86 -4.34
C SER A 59 16.60 4.20 -3.13
N ILE A 60 15.49 4.77 -2.65
CA ILE A 60 14.70 4.21 -1.57
C ILE A 60 13.21 4.42 -1.80
N PHE A 61 12.44 3.35 -1.60
CA PHE A 61 11.00 3.36 -1.54
C PHE A 61 10.53 3.13 -0.12
N VAL A 62 9.76 4.10 0.39
CA VAL A 62 9.05 4.03 1.65
C VAL A 62 7.60 3.69 1.33
N ILE A 63 7.16 2.50 1.68
CA ILE A 63 5.93 1.92 1.13
C ILE A 63 4.88 1.75 2.22
N GLU A 64 3.68 2.24 1.94
CA GLU A 64 2.47 1.94 2.70
C GLU A 64 1.57 1.03 1.84
N ALA A 65 1.19 -0.13 2.37
CA ALA A 65 0.62 -1.23 1.62
C ALA A 65 -0.82 -1.54 2.07
N LYS A 66 -1.77 -1.47 1.13
CA LYS A 66 -3.19 -1.79 1.39
C LYS A 66 -3.66 -2.93 0.50
N SER A 67 -4.29 -3.94 1.09
CA SER A 67 -4.93 -5.04 0.35
C SER A 67 -6.38 -5.27 0.76
N GLY A 68 -7.25 -5.63 -0.18
CA GLY A 68 -8.64 -5.91 0.17
C GLY A 68 -9.60 -6.30 -0.96
N SER A 69 -10.78 -6.77 -0.55
CA SER A 69 -11.88 -7.20 -1.42
C SER A 69 -12.92 -6.10 -1.68
N LYS A 70 -12.66 -4.87 -1.24
CA LYS A 70 -13.54 -3.71 -1.48
C LYS A 70 -13.30 -3.15 -2.89
N THR A 71 -14.14 -2.20 -3.30
CA THR A 71 -13.98 -1.41 -4.53
C THR A 71 -13.12 -0.17 -4.35
N SER A 72 -12.75 0.15 -3.11
CA SER A 72 -11.79 1.19 -2.79
C SER A 72 -10.92 0.78 -1.60
N LEU A 73 -9.69 1.26 -1.61
CA LEU A 73 -8.72 1.12 -0.53
C LEU A 73 -8.21 2.50 -0.16
N SER A 74 -8.08 2.77 1.14
CA SER A 74 -7.72 4.09 1.64
C SER A 74 -6.47 4.04 2.50
N VAL A 75 -5.63 5.06 2.37
CA VAL A 75 -4.48 5.34 3.21
C VAL A 75 -4.77 6.59 4.04
N PRO A 76 -4.94 6.46 5.36
CA PRO A 76 -5.01 7.58 6.30
C PRO A 76 -3.84 8.57 6.20
N PRO A 77 -4.08 9.88 6.43
CA PRO A 77 -3.07 10.93 6.29
C PRO A 77 -1.86 10.71 7.20
N ASN A 78 -2.07 10.27 8.44
CA ASN A 78 -0.98 10.02 9.39
C ASN A 78 0.01 8.95 8.90
N GLN A 79 -0.45 8.00 8.08
CA GLN A 79 0.45 6.99 7.48
C GLN A 79 1.27 7.56 6.33
N ILE A 80 0.69 8.50 5.56
CA ILE A 80 1.38 9.22 4.49
C ILE A 80 2.46 10.13 5.10
N ILE A 81 2.10 10.93 6.10
CA ILE A 81 3.01 11.82 6.84
C ILE A 81 4.20 11.02 7.37
N ARG A 82 3.92 9.90 8.04
CA ARG A 82 4.95 8.98 8.54
C ARG A 82 5.89 8.51 7.43
N CYS A 83 5.37 8.12 6.26
CA CYS A 83 6.24 7.73 5.15
C CYS A 83 7.10 8.91 4.64
N GLN A 84 6.54 10.12 4.60
CA GLN A 84 7.28 11.33 4.21
C GLN A 84 8.39 11.65 5.22
N GLU A 85 8.15 11.52 6.52
CA GLU A 85 9.16 11.70 7.57
C GLU A 85 10.35 10.76 7.37
N TRP A 86 10.09 9.49 7.06
CA TRP A 86 11.15 8.53 6.74
C TRP A 86 11.96 8.92 5.50
N CYS A 87 11.29 9.37 4.43
CA CYS A 87 11.97 9.92 3.26
C CYS A 87 12.82 11.16 3.62
N ASN A 88 12.34 12.04 4.50
CA ASN A 88 13.06 13.25 4.91
C ASN A 88 14.25 12.96 5.84
N THR A 89 14.21 11.86 6.59
CA THR A 89 15.29 11.38 7.45
C THR A 89 16.38 10.67 6.64
N LEU A 90 16.01 9.84 5.67
CA LEU A 90 16.95 9.00 4.92
C LEU A 90 17.63 9.73 3.76
N ARG A 91 18.28 10.86 4.07
CA ARG A 91 18.89 11.79 3.10
C ARG A 91 20.08 11.22 2.33
N ALA A 92 20.65 10.09 2.77
CA ALA A 92 21.76 9.42 2.09
C ALA A 92 21.40 8.94 0.67
N TYR A 93 20.11 8.68 0.40
CA TYR A 93 19.62 8.26 -0.92
C TYR A 93 19.20 9.47 -1.74
N GLN A 94 19.65 9.62 -2.98
CA GLN A 94 19.25 10.72 -3.85
C GLN A 94 17.77 10.63 -4.26
N LYS A 95 17.31 9.43 -4.65
CA LYS A 95 15.94 9.18 -5.08
C LYS A 95 15.13 8.59 -3.93
N ARG A 96 14.23 9.38 -3.36
CA ARG A 96 13.41 9.00 -2.20
C ARG A 96 11.94 9.13 -2.57
N GLN A 97 11.20 8.04 -2.53
CA GLN A 97 9.80 8.03 -2.97
C GLN A 97 8.90 7.38 -1.92
N VAL A 98 7.83 8.08 -1.54
CA VAL A 98 6.71 7.46 -0.83
C VAL A 98 5.85 6.75 -1.87
N VAL A 99 5.64 5.46 -1.69
CA VAL A 99 4.85 4.63 -2.59
C VAL A 99 3.63 4.10 -1.85
N LEU A 100 2.45 4.35 -2.41
CA LEU A 100 1.20 3.75 -1.97
C LEU A 100 0.93 2.50 -2.81
N ALA A 101 1.01 1.33 -2.18
CA ALA A 101 0.88 0.02 -2.84
C ALA A 101 -0.50 -0.61 -2.56
N PHE A 102 -1.37 -0.64 -3.57
CA PHE A 102 -2.73 -1.15 -3.47
C PHE A 102 -2.87 -2.51 -4.13
N LYS A 103 -3.50 -3.46 -3.44
CA LYS A 103 -3.85 -4.78 -3.97
C LYS A 103 -5.34 -5.08 -3.83
N PHE A 104 -6.05 -5.04 -4.94
CA PHE A 104 -7.42 -5.47 -5.04
C PHE A 104 -7.49 -6.97 -5.32
N LEU A 105 -8.07 -7.71 -4.39
CA LEU A 105 -8.17 -9.17 -4.50
C LEU A 105 -9.09 -9.57 -5.66
N SER A 106 -8.86 -10.77 -6.22
CA SER A 106 -9.71 -11.42 -7.23
C SER A 106 -11.14 -11.79 -6.76
N LYS A 107 -11.52 -11.32 -5.57
CA LYS A 107 -12.85 -11.44 -5.01
C LYS A 107 -13.35 -10.08 -4.53
N LYS A 108 -14.53 -9.69 -5.01
CA LYS A 108 -15.29 -8.51 -4.56
C LYS A 108 -16.27 -8.93 -3.48
N ARG A 109 -16.22 -8.30 -2.31
CA ARG A 109 -17.24 -8.53 -1.28
C ARG A 109 -18.54 -7.83 -1.70
N ILE A 110 -19.64 -8.57 -1.76
CA ILE A 110 -20.98 -8.08 -2.12
C ILE A 110 -21.99 -8.19 -0.96
N GLY A 111 -21.59 -8.81 0.16
CA GLY A 111 -22.40 -8.91 1.38
C GLY A 111 -21.60 -9.52 2.53
N THR A 112 -22.29 -9.92 3.59
CA THR A 112 -21.67 -10.72 4.67
C THR A 112 -21.29 -12.08 4.11
N ASP A 113 -19.99 -12.39 4.10
CA ASP A 113 -19.39 -13.62 3.57
C ASP A 113 -19.76 -13.99 2.11
N ARG A 114 -20.37 -13.07 1.37
CA ARG A 114 -20.68 -13.23 -0.06
C ARG A 114 -19.66 -12.49 -0.92
N TYR A 115 -19.14 -13.19 -1.91
CA TYR A 115 -18.12 -12.68 -2.82
C TYR A 115 -18.48 -12.97 -4.27
N ARG A 116 -18.11 -12.05 -5.17
CA ARG A 116 -18.12 -12.25 -6.62
C ARG A 116 -16.67 -12.29 -7.12
N SER A 117 -16.39 -13.16 -8.08
CA SER A 117 -15.10 -13.20 -8.77
C SER A 117 -14.85 -11.89 -9.53
N ARG A 118 -13.59 -11.46 -9.60
CA ARG A 118 -13.10 -10.34 -10.40
C ARG A 118 -11.60 -10.49 -10.67
N THR A 119 -11.06 -9.65 -11.54
CA THR A 119 -9.61 -9.60 -11.79
C THR A 119 -8.86 -9.06 -10.57
N LEU A 120 -7.67 -9.60 -10.30
CA LEU A 120 -6.76 -9.04 -9.31
C LEU A 120 -6.06 -7.83 -9.92
N HIS A 121 -6.04 -6.71 -9.20
CA HIS A 121 -5.32 -5.52 -9.63
C HIS A 121 -4.33 -5.09 -8.55
N GLU A 122 -3.15 -4.70 -8.99
CA GLU A 122 -2.12 -4.09 -8.16
C GLU A 122 -1.79 -2.72 -8.75
N TYR A 123 -1.81 -1.68 -7.91
CA TYR A 123 -1.46 -0.32 -8.28
C TYR A 123 -0.38 0.20 -7.35
N TYR A 124 0.57 0.92 -7.92
CA TYR A 124 1.67 1.51 -7.19
C TYR A 124 1.73 2.99 -7.53
N LYS A 125 1.42 3.86 -6.57
CA LYS A 125 1.29 5.30 -6.81
C LYS A 125 2.34 6.05 -6.02
N ILE A 126 3.07 6.94 -6.67
CA ILE A 126 4.04 7.82 -6.01
C ILE A 126 3.25 8.95 -5.37
N TRP A 127 3.37 9.11 -4.05
CA TRP A 127 2.78 10.26 -3.37
C TRP A 127 3.54 11.54 -3.74
N ASP A 128 2.81 12.57 -4.12
CA ASP A 128 3.39 13.88 -4.40
C ASP A 128 3.50 14.67 -3.07
N PRO A 129 4.72 15.00 -2.61
CA PRO A 129 4.90 15.74 -1.37
C PRO A 129 4.32 17.16 -1.39
N ALA A 130 3.97 17.71 -2.56
CA ALA A 130 3.28 18.99 -2.67
C ALA A 130 1.78 18.90 -2.32
N ILE A 131 1.22 17.69 -2.21
CA ILE A 131 -0.18 17.48 -1.82
C ILE A 131 -0.27 17.39 -0.30
N GLU A 132 -1.14 18.24 0.28
CA GLU A 132 -1.43 18.19 1.71
C GLU A 132 -1.99 16.80 2.11
N PRO A 133 -1.36 16.10 3.06
CA PRO A 133 -1.80 14.78 3.48
C PRO A 133 -3.25 14.78 3.98
N SER A 134 -4.08 14.03 3.26
CA SER A 134 -5.48 13.76 3.58
C SER A 134 -5.74 12.27 3.35
N VAL A 135 -6.97 11.79 3.52
CA VAL A 135 -7.26 10.38 3.25
C VAL A 135 -7.12 10.14 1.75
N CYS A 136 -6.05 9.45 1.34
CA CYS A 136 -5.86 9.04 -0.04
C CYS A 136 -6.67 7.79 -0.33
N VAL A 137 -7.46 7.78 -1.39
CA VAL A 137 -8.31 6.65 -1.79
C VAL A 137 -7.97 6.24 -3.22
N CYS A 138 -7.71 4.95 -3.39
CA CYS A 138 -7.58 4.32 -4.71
C CYS A 138 -8.86 3.51 -4.99
N SER A 139 -9.43 3.68 -6.18
CA SER A 139 -10.55 2.88 -6.69
C SER A 139 -10.05 1.56 -7.29
N TYR A 140 -10.96 0.61 -7.49
CA TYR A 140 -10.64 -0.66 -8.17
C TYR A 140 -10.12 -0.46 -9.59
N ASP A 141 -10.53 0.62 -10.26
CA ASP A 141 -10.14 0.95 -11.63
C ASP A 141 -8.81 1.71 -11.69
N GLY A 142 -8.23 2.06 -10.53
CA GLY A 142 -6.93 2.70 -10.41
C GLY A 142 -6.96 4.21 -10.25
N ASP A 143 -8.15 4.83 -10.27
CA ASP A 143 -8.32 6.26 -9.99
C ASP A 143 -7.91 6.59 -8.55
N VAL A 144 -7.28 7.74 -8.37
CA VAL A 144 -6.87 8.23 -7.06
C VAL A 144 -7.50 9.58 -6.76
N TYR A 145 -7.99 9.71 -5.54
CA TYR A 145 -8.55 10.96 -5.03
C TYR A 145 -8.26 11.10 -3.54
N THR A 146 -8.24 12.32 -3.05
CA THR A 146 -8.25 12.61 -1.62
C THR A 146 -9.67 12.80 -1.11
N LEU A 147 -9.87 12.51 0.16
CA LEU A 147 -11.10 12.78 0.89
C LEU A 147 -10.76 13.62 2.13
N ALA A 148 -11.23 14.86 2.14
CA ALA A 148 -11.15 15.79 3.27
C ALA A 148 -12.54 16.41 3.48
N ASP A 149 -13.07 16.38 4.70
CA ASP A 149 -14.40 16.92 5.03
C ASP A 149 -15.53 16.49 4.10
N LYS A 150 -15.49 15.20 3.67
CA LYS A 150 -16.41 14.58 2.70
C LYS A 150 -16.32 15.13 1.27
N VAL A 151 -15.40 16.05 1.00
CA VAL A 151 -15.09 16.55 -0.35
C VAL A 151 -14.09 15.61 -1.00
N ARG A 152 -14.44 15.16 -2.21
CA ARG A 152 -13.57 14.34 -3.07
C ARG A 152 -12.80 15.26 -4.02
N THR A 153 -11.48 15.17 -3.98
CA THR A 153 -10.60 15.88 -4.93
C THR A 153 -9.76 14.87 -5.68
N ILE A 154 -9.89 14.82 -7.00
CA ILE A 154 -9.09 13.93 -7.85
C ILE A 154 -7.63 14.38 -7.78
N ILE A 155 -6.71 13.44 -7.57
CA ILE A 155 -5.28 13.71 -7.55
C ILE A 155 -4.57 12.81 -8.58
N PRO A 156 -3.96 13.38 -9.63
CA PRO A 156 -3.27 12.59 -10.64
C PRO A 156 -1.89 12.16 -10.14
N LEU A 157 -1.85 11.16 -9.26
CA LEU A 157 -0.58 10.58 -8.81
C LEU A 157 0.09 9.79 -9.94
N LYS A 158 1.40 9.95 -10.06
CA LYS A 158 2.23 9.20 -11.01
C LYS A 158 2.26 7.72 -10.62
N ASP A 159 2.15 6.85 -11.61
CA ASP A 159 2.42 5.43 -11.42
C ASP A 159 3.90 5.18 -11.13
N CYS A 160 4.18 4.37 -10.12
CA CYS A 160 5.50 3.90 -9.81
C CYS A 160 5.79 2.64 -10.63
N GLN A 161 6.80 2.69 -11.48
CA GLN A 161 7.33 1.49 -12.13
C GLN A 161 8.08 0.67 -11.09
N MET A 162 7.48 -0.46 -10.68
CA MET A 162 8.12 -1.39 -9.76
C MET A 162 9.27 -2.11 -10.45
N PRO A 163 10.38 -2.38 -9.75
CA PRO A 163 11.54 -3.06 -10.33
C PRO A 163 11.30 -4.56 -10.56
N PHE A 164 10.18 -5.10 -10.06
CA PHE A 164 9.77 -6.49 -10.21
C PHE A 164 8.50 -6.63 -11.05
N GLN A 165 8.28 -7.81 -11.60
CA GLN A 165 7.02 -8.15 -12.27
C GLN A 165 5.94 -8.50 -11.24
N SER A 166 4.75 -7.91 -11.39
CA SER A 166 3.59 -8.12 -10.51
C SER A 166 2.97 -9.52 -10.59
N GLN A 167 3.43 -10.39 -11.50
CA GLN A 167 2.92 -11.75 -11.69
C GLN A 167 3.79 -12.85 -11.07
N LEU A 168 4.95 -12.53 -10.49
CA LEU A 168 5.71 -13.51 -9.73
C LEU A 168 4.95 -13.84 -8.44
N ASN A 169 4.32 -15.02 -8.44
CA ASN A 169 3.81 -15.68 -7.25
C ASN A 169 4.90 -16.64 -6.78
N PHE A 170 5.42 -16.40 -5.58
CA PHE A 170 6.31 -17.33 -4.86
C PHE A 170 5.48 -18.21 -3.92
#